data_AF-A0A353F2V7-F1
#
_entry.id   AF-A0A353F2V7-F1
#
_cell.length_a   1.000
_cell.length_b   1.000
_cell.length_c   1.000
_cell.angle_alpha   90.00
_cell.angle_beta   90.00
_cell.angle_gamma   90.00
#
_symmetry.space_group_name_H-M   'P 1'
#
loop_
_entity.id
_entity.type
_entity.pdbx_description
1 polymer ?
#
loop_
_entity_poly.entity_id
_entity_poly.type
_entity_poly.pdbx_seq_one_letter_code
_entity_poly.pdbx_strand_id
1 'polypeptide(L)' 'MARVCSIRGSKVRVGRKIHRSGLAKKKGGIGRHVTKTVKRKVSP' A
#
# COMPACT_ATOMS: atom_id res chain seq x y z
N MET A 1 1.67 22.93 -11.59
CA MET A 1 2.93 22.25 -11.18
C MET A 1 2.68 20.76 -11.03
N ALA A 2 3.45 19.92 -11.71
CA ALA A 2 3.43 18.48 -11.43
C ALA A 2 3.98 18.25 -10.00
N ARG A 3 3.35 17.38 -9.21
CA ARG A 3 3.86 16.98 -7.88
C ARG A 3 5.12 16.11 -8.03
N VAL A 4 6.22 16.75 -8.40
CA VAL A 4 7.53 16.16 -8.66
C VAL A 4 8.57 16.95 -7.89
N CYS A 5 9.37 16.28 -7.07
CA CYS A 5 10.49 16.90 -6.36
C CYS A 5 11.59 17.29 -7.35
N SER A 6 12.05 18.55 -7.31
CA SER A 6 13.08 19.08 -8.22
C SER A 6 14.48 18.49 -7.99
N ILE A 7 14.80 18.09 -6.75
CA ILE A 7 16.11 17.55 -6.40
C ILE A 7 16.15 16.03 -6.65
N ARG A 8 15.14 15.30 -6.16
CA ARG A 8 15.12 13.83 -6.17
C ARG A 8 14.34 13.22 -7.35
N GLY A 9 13.52 14.00 -8.04
CA GLY A 9 12.61 13.50 -9.09
C GLY A 9 11.44 12.65 -8.56
N SER A 10 11.25 12.57 -7.24
CA SER A 10 10.18 11.80 -6.61
C SER A 10 8.81 12.29 -7.11
N LYS A 11 7.99 11.37 -7.61
CA LYS A 11 6.66 11.62 -8.18
C LYS A 11 5.58 10.85 -7.44
N VAL A 12 4.34 11.35 -7.51
CA VAL A 12 3.18 10.62 -6.97
C VAL A 12 3.06 9.25 -7.64
N ARG A 13 3.08 8.18 -6.85
CA ARG A 13 2.94 6.80 -7.34
C ARG A 13 1.54 6.28 -7.06
N VAL A 14 0.95 5.57 -8.00
CA VAL A 14 -0.33 4.86 -7.80
C VAL A 14 -0.02 3.46 -7.32
N GLY A 15 -0.55 3.10 -6.16
CA GLY A 15 -0.47 1.77 -5.58
C GLY A 15 -1.83 1.29 -5.12
N ARG A 16 -1.82 0.24 -4.30
CA ARG A 16 -3.02 -0.37 -3.71
C ARG A 16 -2.90 -0.38 -2.19
N LYS A 17 -3.99 -0.06 -1.50
CA LYS A 17 -4.16 -0.37 -0.07
C LYS A 17 -4.88 -1.71 0.00
N ILE A 18 -4.21 -2.71 0.56
CA ILE A 18 -4.71 -4.08 0.70
C ILE A 18 -5.21 -4.23 2.14
N HIS A 19 -6.50 -4.40 2.30
CA HIS A 19 -7.12 -4.73 3.57
C HIS A 19 -7.02 -6.24 3.77
N ARG A 20 -6.51 -6.65 4.94
CA ARG A 20 -6.32 -8.07 5.28
C ARG A 20 -6.96 -8.34 6.63
N SER A 21 -7.60 -9.50 6.75
CA SER A 21 -8.19 -10.01 8.00
C SER A 21 -7.56 -11.35 8.36
N GLY A 22 -7.70 -11.74 9.63
CA GLY A 22 -7.09 -12.96 10.18
C GLY A 22 -5.72 -12.75 10.83
N LEU A 23 -5.33 -13.71 11.66
CA LEU A 23 -4.02 -13.72 12.31
C LEU A 23 -2.94 -14.21 11.34
N ALA A 24 -1.75 -13.62 11.41
CA ALA A 24 -0.64 -14.05 10.55
C ALA A 24 -0.20 -15.48 10.90
N LYS A 25 0.18 -16.27 9.88
CA LYS A 25 0.69 -17.65 10.10
C LYS A 25 1.84 -17.70 11.11
N LYS A 26 2.78 -16.76 11.01
CA LYS A 26 3.91 -16.64 11.94
C LYS A 26 3.49 -16.47 13.41
N LYS A 27 2.30 -15.96 13.67
CA LYS A 27 1.75 -15.77 15.03
C LYS A 27 0.86 -16.94 15.49
N GLY A 28 0.92 -18.09 14.83
CA GLY A 28 0.11 -19.28 15.17
C GLY A 28 -1.33 -19.26 14.63
N GLY A 29 -1.65 -18.33 13.74
CA GLY A 29 -2.97 -18.29 13.07
C GLY A 29 -3.01 -19.10 11.77
N ILE A 30 -4.21 -19.31 11.22
CA ILE A 30 -4.42 -19.98 9.92
C ILE A 30 -3.78 -19.18 8.77
N GLY A 31 -3.75 -17.85 8.90
CA GLY A 31 -3.18 -16.94 7.91
C GLY A 31 -4.08 -15.72 7.64
N ARG A 32 -3.46 -14.68 7.08
CA ARG A 32 -4.19 -13.47 6.66
C ARG A 32 -4.78 -13.68 5.27
N HIS A 33 -6.07 -13.41 5.12
CA HIS A 33 -6.72 -13.33 3.79
C HIS A 33 -6.95 -11.88 3.40
N VAL A 34 -7.08 -11.63 2.10
CA VAL A 34 -7.38 -10.30 1.55
C VAL A 34 -8.89 -10.09 1.59
N THR A 35 -9.34 -8.99 2.18
CA THR A 35 -10.77 -8.62 2.23
C THR A 35 -11.15 -7.63 1.15
N LYS A 36 -10.30 -6.63 0.89
CA LYS A 36 -10.54 -5.61 -0.13
C LYS A 36 -9.22 -5.04 -0.62
N THR A 37 -9.18 -4.69 -1.90
CA THR A 37 -8.08 -3.95 -2.49
C THR A 37 -8.59 -2.65 -3.08
N VAL A 38 -8.08 -1.50 -2.63
CA VAL A 38 -8.46 -0.16 -3.14
C VAL A 38 -7.27 0.57 -3.74
N LYS A 39 -7.48 1.37 -4.79
CA LYS A 39 -6.44 2.24 -5.35
C LYS A 39 -6.06 3.32 -4.34
N ARG A 40 -4.76 3.64 -4.22
CA ARG A 40 -4.24 4.71 -3.37
C ARG A 40 -3.11 5.44 -4.09
N LYS A 41 -3.02 6.75 -3.91
CA LYS A 41 -1.87 7.56 -4.34
C LYS A 41 -0.88 7.71 -3.17
N VAL A 42 0.41 7.54 -3.43
CA VAL A 42 1.51 7.82 -2.50
C VAL A 42 2.20 9.08 -3.01
N SER A 43 2.06 10.19 -2.27
CA SER A 43 2.75 11.44 -2.60
C SER A 43 4.21 11.40 -2.14
N PRO A 44 5.11 12.10 -2.86
CA PRO A 44 6.47 12.37 -2.41
C PRO A 44 6.51 13.16 -1.12
#